data_AF-A0A9X3BJD4-F1
#
_entry.id   AF-A0A9X3BJD4-F1
#
_cell.length_a   1.000
_cell.length_b   1.000
_cell.length_c   1.000
_cell.angle_alpha   90.00
_cell.angle_beta   90.00
_cell.angle_gamma   90.00
#
_symmetry.space_group_name_H-M   'P 1'
#
loop_
_entity.id
_entity.type
_entity.pdbx_description
1 polymer ?
#
loop_
_entity_poly.entity_id
_entity_poly.type
_entity_poly.pdbx_seq_one_letter_code
_entity_poly.pdbx_strand_id
1 'polypeptide(L)'
;MILKCVIGMLLLPVMLLQPDTVKNSYTLNGIVVDKVSGKPLPDIYLYTVKGEEEAITNQRGEFKLITWKKLPVVLHVRNVGKEYIQVKVTDPSEKIVVKL
;
A
#
# COMPACT_ATOMS: atom_id res chain seq x y z
N MET A 1 40.49 -40.21 -33.45
CA MET A 1 41.56 -39.66 -32.61
C MET A 1 41.19 -38.21 -32.29
N ILE A 2 40.82 -37.95 -31.02
CA ILE A 2 40.85 -36.65 -30.29
C ILE A 2 39.89 -35.57 -30.83
N LEU A 3 38.68 -35.41 -30.27
CA LEU A 3 38.33 -34.71 -29.01
C LEU A 3 38.61 -33.19 -29.09
N LYS A 4 37.56 -32.39 -28.82
CA LYS A 4 37.50 -30.97 -28.37
C LYS A 4 36.42 -30.24 -29.19
N CYS A 5 35.49 -29.46 -28.66
CA CYS A 5 35.20 -29.03 -27.30
C CYS A 5 33.70 -28.70 -27.29
N VAL A 6 32.99 -29.30 -26.35
CA VAL A 6 31.67 -28.82 -25.93
C VAL A 6 31.88 -27.44 -25.31
N ILE A 7 31.40 -26.40 -25.97
CA ILE A 7 31.12 -25.12 -25.30
C ILE A 7 29.69 -24.77 -25.67
N GLY A 8 28.77 -25.38 -24.93
CA GLY A 8 27.41 -24.87 -24.82
C GLY A 8 27.52 -23.48 -24.22
N MET A 9 27.35 -22.46 -25.05
CA MET A 9 27.24 -21.07 -24.62
C MET A 9 25.90 -20.93 -23.90
N LEU A 10 25.92 -21.20 -22.61
CA LEU A 10 24.81 -20.97 -21.70
C LEU A 10 24.57 -19.44 -21.67
N LEU A 11 23.69 -18.97 -22.55
CA LEU A 11 23.12 -17.63 -22.49
C LEU A 11 22.24 -17.56 -21.24
N LEU A 12 22.86 -17.37 -20.07
CA LEU A 12 22.16 -16.87 -18.89
C LEU A 12 21.57 -15.52 -19.29
N PRO A 13 20.25 -15.32 -19.26
CA PRO A 13 19.71 -13.98 -19.36
C PRO A 13 20.25 -13.25 -18.12
N VAL A 14 21.15 -12.30 -18.37
CA VAL A 14 21.54 -11.30 -17.39
C VAL A 14 20.24 -10.63 -16.99
N MET A 15 19.68 -11.02 -15.85
CA MET A 15 18.64 -10.23 -15.19
C MET A 15 19.27 -8.87 -14.99
N LEU A 16 18.86 -7.92 -15.83
CA LEU A 16 19.18 -6.52 -15.67
C LEU A 16 18.70 -6.14 -14.28
N LEU A 17 19.65 -6.00 -13.36
CA LEU A 17 19.42 -5.39 -12.07
C LEU A 17 18.98 -3.96 -12.40
N GLN A 18 17.66 -3.73 -12.45
CA GLN A 18 17.14 -2.39 -12.59
C GLN A 18 17.54 -1.67 -11.30
N PRO A 19 18.32 -0.57 -11.38
CA PRO A 19 18.62 0.19 -10.18
C PRO A 19 17.28 0.61 -9.60
N ASP A 20 17.03 0.23 -8.34
CA ASP A 20 15.87 0.69 -7.58
C ASP A 20 15.99 2.21 -7.47
N THR A 21 15.41 2.91 -8.46
CA THR A 21 15.27 4.37 -8.43
C THR A 21 14.63 4.69 -7.11
N VAL A 22 15.31 5.53 -6.29
CA VAL A 22 14.87 5.96 -4.96
C VAL A 22 13.36 6.16 -4.97
N LYS A 23 12.66 5.22 -4.34
CA LYS A 23 11.22 5.14 -4.42
C LYS A 23 10.69 6.13 -3.40
N ASN A 24 10.25 7.30 -3.84
CA ASN A 24 9.62 8.26 -2.93
C ASN A 24 8.41 7.59 -2.28
N SER A 25 8.43 7.49 -0.95
CA SER A 25 7.28 7.01 -0.19
C SER A 25 6.33 8.15 0.11
N TYR A 26 5.05 7.84 0.20
CA TYR A 26 4.02 8.77 0.64
C TYR A 26 3.50 8.32 2.00
N THR A 27 3.32 9.27 2.92
CA THR A 27 2.63 9.03 4.19
C THR A 27 1.19 9.45 4.05
N LEU A 28 0.26 8.50 4.12
CA LEU A 28 -1.17 8.74 4.15
C LEU A 28 -1.60 8.88 5.61
N ASN A 29 -2.14 10.05 5.98
CA ASN A 29 -2.64 10.31 7.32
C ASN A 29 -4.14 10.58 7.26
N GLY A 30 -4.88 10.10 8.25
CA GLY A 30 -6.32 10.35 8.27
C GLY A 30 -7.00 9.96 9.56
N ILE A 31 -8.32 10.09 9.55
CA ILE A 31 -9.22 9.72 10.64
C ILE A 31 -10.42 8.96 10.08
N VAL A 32 -10.83 7.92 10.78
CA VAL A 32 -12.10 7.21 10.54
C VAL A 32 -13.10 7.60 11.62
N VAL A 33 -14.29 8.00 11.21
CA VAL A 33 -15.39 8.38 12.10
C VAL A 33 -16.66 7.64 11.74
N ASP A 34 -17.52 7.44 12.74
CA ASP A 34 -18.87 6.94 12.55
C ASP A 34 -19.71 7.98 11.80
N LYS A 35 -20.40 7.56 10.74
CA LYS A 35 -21.14 8.45 9.85
C LYS A 35 -22.32 9.14 10.53
N VAL A 36 -22.91 8.50 11.54
CA VAL A 36 -24.12 9.00 12.23
C VAL A 36 -23.75 9.91 13.39
N SER A 37 -22.88 9.44 14.28
CA SER A 37 -22.51 10.13 15.51
C SER A 37 -21.31 11.08 15.36
N GLY A 38 -20.54 10.94 14.27
CA GLY A 38 -19.31 11.70 14.06
C GLY A 38 -18.17 11.33 15.00
N LYS A 39 -18.34 10.29 15.83
CA LYS A 39 -17.33 9.86 16.82
C LYS A 39 -16.17 9.13 16.13
N PRO A 40 -14.93 9.27 16.63
CA PRO A 40 -13.79 8.52 16.12
C PRO A 40 -14.00 7.01 16.32
N LEU A 41 -13.58 6.22 15.33
CA LEU A 41 -13.66 4.76 15.35
C LEU A 41 -12.27 4.13 15.52
N PRO A 42 -11.95 3.56 16.70
CA PRO A 42 -10.72 2.79 16.89
C PRO A 42 -10.81 1.41 16.22
N ASP A 43 -9.66 0.76 16.08
CA ASP A 43 -9.54 -0.64 15.64
C ASP A 43 -10.13 -0.92 14.25
N ILE A 44 -10.20 0.11 13.39
CA ILE A 44 -10.59 -0.01 11.99
C ILE A 44 -9.35 -0.41 11.18
N TYR A 45 -9.48 -1.48 10.40
CA TYR A 45 -8.40 -1.98 9.56
C TYR A 45 -8.43 -1.30 8.19
N LEU A 46 -7.27 -0.81 7.76
CA LEU A 46 -7.06 -0.15 6.48
C LEU A 46 -5.94 -0.85 5.72
N TYR A 47 -6.10 -1.01 4.42
CA TYR A 47 -5.07 -1.64 3.60
C TYR A 47 -5.06 -1.16 2.15
N THR A 48 -3.90 -1.27 1.51
CA THR A 48 -3.74 -1.13 0.05
C THR A 48 -3.57 -2.53 -0.55
N VAL A 49 -4.34 -2.85 -1.59
CA VAL A 49 -4.15 -4.14 -2.31
C VAL A 49 -2.82 -4.13 -3.06
N LYS A 50 -2.51 -3.03 -3.75
CA LYS A 50 -1.23 -2.86 -4.41
C LYS A 50 -0.25 -2.31 -3.40
N GLY A 51 0.75 -3.12 -3.04
CA GLY A 51 1.78 -2.71 -2.07
C GLY A 51 1.64 -3.42 -0.74
N GLU A 52 0.47 -3.98 -0.47
CA GLU A 52 0.20 -4.82 0.71
C GLU A 52 0.52 -4.07 2.00
N GLU A 53 0.26 -2.75 2.00
CA GLU A 53 0.50 -1.91 3.16
C GLU A 53 -0.77 -1.85 4.02
N GLU A 54 -0.59 -1.85 5.34
CA GLU A 54 -1.69 -1.99 6.30
C GLU A 54 -1.57 -0.98 7.45
N ALA A 55 -2.71 -0.62 8.04
CA ALA A 55 -2.79 0.18 9.24
C ALA A 55 -4.06 -0.15 10.05
N ILE A 56 -4.03 0.18 11.33
CA ILE A 56 -5.18 0.09 12.23
C ILE A 56 -5.37 1.46 12.89
N THR A 57 -6.61 1.94 13.01
CA THR A 57 -6.86 3.21 13.70
C THR A 57 -6.60 3.11 15.19
N ASN A 58 -6.02 4.17 15.76
CA ASN A 58 -5.79 4.30 17.20
C ASN A 58 -7.09 4.67 17.95
N GLN A 59 -6.99 4.88 19.27
CA GLN A 59 -8.11 5.29 20.14
C GLN A 59 -8.77 6.63 19.77
N ARG A 60 -8.12 7.45 18.94
CA ARG A 60 -8.66 8.70 18.38
C ARG A 60 -9.21 8.53 16.96
N GLY A 61 -9.30 7.30 16.47
CA GLY A 61 -9.74 6.97 15.11
C GLY A 61 -8.70 7.33 14.04
N GLU A 62 -7.48 7.69 14.43
CA GLU A 62 -6.45 8.17 13.50
C GLU A 62 -5.62 7.02 12.96
N PHE A 63 -5.22 7.10 11.69
CA PHE A 63 -4.32 6.15 11.06
C PHE A 63 -3.16 6.87 10.37
N LYS A 64 -2.05 6.13 10.24
CA LYS A 64 -0.88 6.47 9.43
C LYS A 64 -0.49 5.25 8.63
N LEU A 65 -0.45 5.37 7.31
CA LEU A 65 -0.04 4.30 6.40
C LEU A 65 1.03 4.85 5.46
N ILE A 66 2.17 4.18 5.37
CA ILE A 66 3.25 4.56 4.46
C ILE A 66 3.13 3.67 3.23
N THR A 67 3.05 4.26 2.04
CA THR A 67 3.00 3.52 0.78
C THR A 67 4.15 3.89 -0.13
N TRP A 68 4.67 2.91 -0.84
CA TRP A 68 5.72 3.10 -1.83
C TRP A 68 5.16 3.11 -3.26
N LYS A 69 3.84 3.12 -3.41
CA LYS A 69 3.19 3.15 -4.71
C LYS A 69 3.04 4.58 -5.21
N LYS A 70 3.05 4.71 -6.54
CA LYS A 70 2.67 5.96 -7.20
C LYS A 70 1.20 6.24 -6.92
N LEU A 71 0.88 7.52 -6.72
CA LEU A 71 -0.49 8.00 -6.62
C LEU A 71 -1.20 7.87 -7.99
N PRO A 72 -2.52 7.67 -8.03
CA PRO A 72 -3.40 7.51 -6.87
C PRO A 72 -3.30 6.10 -6.25
N VAL A 73 -3.46 6.03 -4.94
CA VAL A 73 -3.59 4.76 -4.20
C VAL A 73 -5.04 4.54 -3.81
N VAL A 74 -5.47 3.29 -3.78
CA VAL A 74 -6.81 2.91 -3.30
C VAL A 74 -6.64 2.32 -1.91
N LEU A 75 -7.23 3.00 -0.93
CA LEU A 75 -7.27 2.60 0.47
C LEU A 75 -8.60 1.89 0.74
N HIS A 76 -8.52 0.63 1.13
CA HIS A 76 -9.67 -0.13 1.58
C HIS A 76 -9.82 0.08 3.09
N VAL A 77 -11.02 0.41 3.55
CA VAL A 77 -11.31 0.64 4.97
C VAL A 77 -12.39 -0.33 5.41
N ARG A 78 -12.08 -1.15 6.40
CA ARG A 78 -12.93 -2.26 6.85
C ARG A 78 -13.16 -2.21 8.36
N ASN A 79 -14.44 -2.22 8.73
CA ASN A 79 -14.86 -2.56 10.09
C ASN A 79 -15.15 -4.06 10.16
N VAL A 80 -14.80 -4.72 11.26
CA VAL A 80 -14.99 -6.16 11.46
C VAL A 80 -16.47 -6.52 11.22
N GLY A 81 -16.71 -7.52 10.37
CA GLY A 81 -18.06 -7.97 10.02
C GLY A 81 -18.84 -7.08 9.03
N LYS A 82 -18.24 -6.01 8.51
CA LYS A 82 -18.87 -5.15 7.47
C LYS A 82 -18.15 -5.24 6.13
N GLU A 83 -18.83 -4.82 5.07
CA GLU A 83 -18.21 -4.56 3.76
C GLU A 83 -17.19 -3.43 3.87
N TYR A 84 -16.14 -3.50 3.05
CA TYR A 84 -15.13 -2.46 3.00
C TYR A 84 -15.60 -1.32 2.09
N ILE A 85 -15.17 -0.09 2.39
CA ILE A 85 -15.28 1.05 1.47
C ILE A 85 -13.92 1.33 0.84
N GLN A 86 -13.92 1.90 -0.36
CA GLN A 86 -12.71 2.28 -1.08
C GLN A 86 -12.57 3.81 -1.11
N VAL A 87 -11.39 4.30 -0.76
CA VAL A 87 -11.03 5.71 -0.81
C VAL A 87 -9.86 5.88 -1.77
N LYS A 88 -10.04 6.69 -2.82
CA LYS A 88 -8.98 7.03 -3.75
C LYS A 88 -8.19 8.22 -3.20
N VAL A 89 -6.92 8.00 -2.93
CA VAL A 89 -6.01 9.04 -2.43
C VAL A 89 -5.15 9.55 -3.58
N THR A 90 -5.38 10.80 -3.99
CA THR A 90 -4.63 11.49 -5.05
C THR A 90 -3.59 12.48 -4.51
N ASP A 91 -3.81 12.98 -3.29
CA ASP A 91 -2.92 13.91 -2.61
C ASP A 91 -2.70 13.44 -1.15
N PRO A 92 -1.47 13.05 -0.75
CA PRO A 92 -1.16 12.57 0.58
C PRO A 92 -0.91 13.71 1.58
N SER A 93 -0.86 14.97 1.13
CA SER A 93 -0.71 16.14 2.01
C SER A 93 -2.00 16.50 2.72
N GLU A 94 -3.15 16.11 2.16
CA GLU A 94 -4.46 16.32 2.77
C GLU A 94 -4.78 15.25 3.82
N LYS A 95 -5.41 15.68 4.93
CA LYS A 95 -5.91 14.75 5.94
C LYS A 95 -7.12 13.99 5.39
N ILE A 96 -6.99 12.68 5.27
CA ILE A 96 -8.07 11.81 4.78
C ILE A 96 -9.13 11.66 5.86
N VAL A 97 -10.39 11.94 5.54
CA VAL A 97 -11.53 11.73 6.45
C VAL A 97 -12.43 10.65 5.88
N VAL A 98 -12.56 9.55 6.61
CA VAL A 98 -13.38 8.40 6.21
C VAL A 98 -14.59 8.28 7.13
N LYS A 99 -15.79 8.14 6.55
CA LYS A 99 -17.05 7.98 7.29
C LYS A 99 -17.62 6.59 7.03
N LEU A 100 -17.77 5.79 8.09
CA LEU A 100 -18.34 4.44 8.06
C LEU A 100 -19.76 4.39 8.61
#